data_AF-A0A7W5FWT1-F1
#
_entry.id   AF-A0A7W5FWT1-F1
#
_cell.length_a   1.000
_cell.length_b   1.000
_cell.length_c   1.000
_cell.angle_alpha   90.00
_cell.angle_beta   90.00
_cell.angle_gamma   90.00
#
_symmetry.space_group_name_H-M   'P 1'
#
loop_
_entity.id
_entity.type
_entity.pdbx_description
1 polymer ?
#
loop_
_entity_poly.entity_id
_entity_poly.type
_entity_poly.pdbx_seq_one_letter_code
_entity_poly.pdbx_strand_id
1 'polypeptide(L)'
;MLTRHWYGLLLAAAVPVLAQAQVQAQTGPRIPVEDFTPLLLQAIDAPSGTAQGTLIGPAAQAISQHFAASTPIRVDVSTQLVYAQHGCRRLQVAVWQDDVRLQPGAAPARQSITFGINYCLDGKPPADLTKGAPR
;
A
#
# COMPACT_ATOMS: atom_id res chain seq x y z
N MET A 1 -70.28 19.85 -15.61
CA MET A 1 -69.61 21.06 -16.15
C MET A 1 -68.70 21.64 -15.07
N LEU A 2 -67.39 21.42 -15.14
CA LEU A 2 -66.35 22.46 -15.03
C LEU A 2 -64.96 21.81 -15.09
N THR A 3 -64.24 22.20 -16.13
CA THR A 3 -62.83 22.03 -16.43
C THR A 3 -61.90 22.40 -15.26
N ARG A 4 -60.83 21.62 -15.03
CA ARG A 4 -59.63 22.16 -14.38
C ARG A 4 -58.33 21.52 -14.91
N HIS A 5 -57.90 22.15 -16.01
CA HIS A 5 -56.54 22.46 -16.45
C HIS A 5 -55.36 21.65 -15.86
N TRP A 6 -54.80 20.81 -16.74
CA TRP A 6 -53.37 20.53 -16.84
C TRP A 6 -52.57 21.83 -16.84
N TYR A 7 -51.53 21.91 -16.00
CA TYR A 7 -50.19 22.44 -16.34
C TYR A 7 -49.30 22.31 -15.10
N GLY A 8 -48.18 21.61 -15.24
CA GLY A 8 -47.19 21.45 -14.18
C GLY A 8 -45.83 21.07 -14.76
N LEU A 9 -45.08 22.09 -15.14
CA LEU A 9 -43.65 22.15 -15.50
C LEU A 9 -42.83 20.86 -15.30
N LEU A 10 -42.29 20.34 -16.40
CA LEU A 10 -41.11 19.46 -16.37
C LEU A 10 -39.87 20.33 -16.14
N LEU A 11 -39.40 20.42 -14.89
CA LEU A 11 -38.08 20.94 -14.57
C LEU A 11 -37.04 19.87 -14.95
N ALA A 12 -36.38 20.03 -16.09
CA ALA A 12 -35.20 19.26 -16.45
C ALA A 12 -34.03 19.68 -15.54
N ALA A 13 -33.85 18.99 -14.42
CA ALA A 13 -32.69 19.15 -13.57
C ALA A 13 -31.45 18.55 -14.28
N ALA A 14 -30.62 19.40 -14.87
CA ALA A 14 -29.29 19.01 -15.33
C ALA A 14 -28.41 18.72 -14.10
N VAL A 15 -28.23 17.45 -13.77
CA VAL A 15 -27.35 17.01 -12.69
C VAL A 15 -25.89 17.12 -13.19
N PRO A 16 -25.04 17.98 -12.61
CA PRO A 16 -23.63 17.99 -12.97
C PRO A 16 -22.98 16.69 -12.48
N VAL A 17 -22.43 15.91 -13.41
CA VAL A 17 -21.64 14.70 -13.11
C VAL A 17 -20.35 15.16 -12.43
N LEU A 18 -20.32 15.10 -11.11
CA LEU A 18 -19.09 15.23 -10.33
C LEU A 18 -18.22 14.01 -10.63
N ALA A 19 -17.09 14.23 -11.31
CA ALA A 19 -16.07 13.20 -11.54
C ALA A 19 -15.53 12.72 -10.18
N GLN A 20 -16.00 11.57 -9.71
CA GLN A 20 -15.47 10.93 -8.52
C GLN A 20 -14.06 10.42 -8.84
N ALA A 21 -13.04 11.03 -8.25
CA ALA A 21 -11.69 10.49 -8.26
C ALA A 21 -11.70 9.13 -7.55
N GLN A 22 -11.75 8.05 -8.32
CA GLN A 22 -11.68 6.70 -7.78
C GLN A 22 -10.26 6.49 -7.26
N VAL A 23 -10.09 6.45 -5.93
CA VAL A 23 -8.87 5.94 -5.31
C VAL A 23 -8.79 4.46 -5.66
N GLN A 24 -8.14 4.13 -6.76
CA GLN A 24 -7.89 2.76 -7.15
C GLN A 24 -6.93 2.17 -6.11
N ALA A 25 -7.41 1.20 -5.33
CA ALA A 25 -6.55 0.33 -4.55
C ALA A 25 -5.54 -0.29 -5.54
N GLN A 26 -4.27 0.13 -5.45
CA GLN A 26 -3.22 -0.35 -6.33
C GLN A 26 -3.06 -1.85 -6.06
N THR A 27 -3.69 -2.66 -6.91
CA THR A 27 -3.67 -4.12 -6.83
C THR A 27 -2.69 -4.59 -7.89
N GLY A 28 -1.41 -4.23 -7.71
CA GLY A 28 -0.35 -4.79 -8.54
C GLY A 28 -0.19 -6.29 -8.24
N PRO A 29 0.35 -7.08 -9.17
CA PRO A 29 0.69 -8.48 -8.88
C PRO A 29 1.69 -8.53 -7.73
N ARG A 30 1.33 -9.26 -6.66
CA ARG A 30 2.21 -9.48 -5.50
C ARG A 30 3.18 -10.62 -5.82
N ILE A 31 4.47 -10.34 -5.80
CA ILE A 31 5.50 -11.36 -6.01
C ILE A 31 5.85 -12.07 -4.70
N PRO A 32 6.14 -13.39 -4.72
CA PRO A 32 6.71 -14.07 -3.57
C PRO A 32 8.14 -13.57 -3.32
N VAL A 33 8.47 -13.24 -2.07
CA VAL A 33 9.81 -12.77 -1.67
C VAL A 33 10.24 -13.42 -0.37
N GLU A 34 11.53 -13.76 -0.23
CA GLU A 34 12.08 -14.34 1.01
C GLU A 34 12.43 -13.26 2.05
N ASP A 35 12.76 -12.06 1.59
CA ASP A 35 13.02 -10.88 2.41
C ASP A 35 12.52 -9.59 1.72
N PHE A 36 12.71 -8.43 2.34
CA PHE A 36 12.19 -7.17 1.82
C PHE A 36 13.02 -6.57 0.67
N THR A 37 14.27 -6.97 0.50
CA THR A 37 15.25 -6.38 -0.43
C THR A 37 14.73 -6.28 -1.86
N PRO A 38 14.12 -7.32 -2.47
CA PRO A 38 13.58 -7.22 -3.82
C PRO A 38 12.53 -6.11 -3.95
N LEU A 39 11.68 -5.94 -2.93
CA LEU A 39 10.63 -4.92 -2.93
C LEU A 39 11.21 -3.52 -2.69
N LEU A 40 12.24 -3.39 -1.85
CA LEU A 40 12.92 -2.09 -1.64
C LEU A 40 13.55 -1.59 -2.93
N LEU A 41 14.29 -2.46 -3.64
CA LEU A 41 14.93 -2.13 -4.92
C LEU A 41 13.88 -1.84 -6.00
N GLN A 42 12.85 -2.69 -6.11
CA GLN A 42 11.76 -2.47 -7.07
C GLN A 42 11.05 -1.13 -6.83
N ALA A 43 10.79 -0.74 -5.58
CA ALA A 43 10.16 0.54 -5.27
C ALA A 43 11.06 1.75 -5.59
N ILE A 44 12.38 1.59 -5.52
CA ILE A 44 13.34 2.64 -5.92
C ILE A 44 13.29 2.85 -7.43
N ASP A 45 13.23 1.77 -8.20
CA ASP A 45 13.29 1.78 -9.67
C ASP A 45 11.92 2.03 -10.34
N ALA A 46 10.82 1.67 -9.68
CA ALA A 46 9.49 1.80 -10.23
C ALA A 46 9.11 3.27 -10.45
N PRO A 47 8.54 3.63 -11.62
CA PRO A 47 8.01 4.98 -11.86
C PRO A 47 6.98 5.40 -10.80
N SER A 48 6.13 4.47 -10.36
CA SER A 48 5.14 4.67 -9.30
C SER A 48 5.75 4.89 -7.92
N GLY A 49 7.03 4.52 -7.72
CA GLY A 49 7.69 4.52 -6.42
C GLY A 49 7.14 3.45 -5.47
N THR A 50 6.45 2.43 -5.98
CA THR A 50 5.76 1.41 -5.18
C THR A 50 6.14 -0.01 -5.59
N ALA A 51 6.14 -0.93 -4.63
CA ALA A 51 6.28 -2.36 -4.85
C ALA A 51 5.43 -3.14 -3.83
N GLN A 52 4.97 -4.33 -4.22
CA GLN A 52 4.11 -5.16 -3.37
C GLN A 52 4.54 -6.63 -3.47
N GLY A 53 4.53 -7.32 -2.34
CA GLY A 53 4.91 -8.73 -2.28
C GLY A 53 4.16 -9.53 -1.23
N THR A 54 4.47 -10.81 -1.21
CA THR A 54 4.06 -11.78 -0.19
C THR A 54 5.31 -12.43 0.37
N LEU A 55 5.51 -12.30 1.69
CA LEU A 55 6.68 -12.89 2.33
C LEU A 55 6.50 -14.41 2.40
N ILE A 56 7.51 -15.15 1.96
CA ILE A 56 7.54 -16.62 1.94
C ILE A 56 8.80 -17.14 2.65
N GLY A 57 8.96 -18.46 2.70
CA GLY A 57 10.13 -19.11 3.28
C GLY A 57 10.04 -19.30 4.81
N PRO A 58 11.14 -19.77 5.44
CA PRO A 58 11.13 -20.21 6.83
C PRO A 58 10.74 -19.12 7.83
N ALA A 59 11.17 -17.87 7.61
CA ALA A 59 10.83 -16.75 8.48
C ALA A 59 9.32 -16.46 8.46
N ALA A 60 8.69 -16.43 7.28
CA ALA A 60 7.26 -16.24 7.13
C ALA A 60 6.45 -17.36 7.80
N GLN A 61 6.93 -18.61 7.67
CA GLN A 61 6.33 -19.77 8.33
C GLN A 61 6.41 -19.66 9.85
N ALA A 62 7.59 -19.30 10.40
CA ALA A 62 7.77 -19.15 11.84
C ALA A 62 6.88 -18.05 12.43
N ILE A 63 6.75 -16.90 11.75
CA ILE A 63 5.84 -15.81 12.15
C ILE A 63 4.39 -16.30 12.15
N SER A 64 3.95 -16.96 11.06
CA SER A 64 2.58 -17.43 10.93
C SER A 64 2.24 -18.49 11.98
N GLN A 65 3.17 -19.40 12.28
CA GLN A 65 3.02 -20.40 13.33
C GLN A 65 2.94 -19.77 14.72
N HIS A 66 3.84 -18.82 15.02
CA HIS A 66 3.86 -18.13 16.32
C HIS A 66 2.53 -17.43 16.61
N PHE A 67 1.92 -16.84 15.58
CA PHE A 67 0.66 -16.11 15.69
C PHE A 67 -0.59 -16.92 15.32
N ALA A 68 -0.44 -18.23 15.06
CA ALA A 68 -1.51 -19.11 14.60
C ALA A 68 -2.34 -18.53 13.44
N ALA A 69 -1.68 -17.86 12.51
CA ALA A 69 -2.29 -17.20 11.36
C ALA A 69 -2.35 -18.12 10.13
N SER A 70 -3.45 -18.05 9.39
CA SER A 70 -3.71 -18.86 8.19
C SER A 70 -3.53 -18.11 6.87
N THR A 71 -3.28 -16.79 6.93
CA THR A 71 -3.19 -15.94 5.73
C THR A 71 -1.74 -15.58 5.39
N PRO A 72 -1.43 -15.22 4.13
CA PRO A 72 -0.08 -14.80 3.78
C PRO A 72 0.32 -13.46 4.42
N ILE A 73 1.59 -13.32 4.78
CA ILE A 73 2.15 -12.03 5.21
C ILE A 73 2.33 -11.15 3.97
N ARG A 74 1.66 -10.00 3.95
CA ARG A 74 1.69 -9.04 2.86
C ARG A 74 2.66 -7.92 3.18
N VAL A 75 3.38 -7.47 2.15
CA VAL A 75 4.35 -6.40 2.26
C VAL A 75 4.08 -5.38 1.16
N ASP A 76 3.93 -4.11 1.54
CA ASP A 76 3.78 -2.99 0.62
C ASP A 76 4.90 -1.98 0.90
N VAL A 77 5.59 -1.55 -0.15
CA VAL A 77 6.68 -0.58 -0.09
C VAL A 77 6.28 0.65 -0.90
N SER A 78 6.47 1.84 -0.34
CA SER A 78 6.26 3.10 -1.03
C SER A 78 7.41 4.08 -0.80
N THR A 79 7.78 4.83 -1.84
CA THR A 79 8.73 5.93 -1.73
C THR A 79 8.07 7.13 -1.06
N GLN A 80 8.63 7.56 0.06
CA GLN A 80 8.18 8.73 0.82
C GLN A 80 8.99 9.98 0.47
N LEU A 81 10.27 9.81 0.15
CA LEU A 81 11.18 10.91 -0.19
C LEU A 81 12.27 10.41 -1.12
N VAL A 82 12.64 11.26 -2.08
CA VAL A 82 13.82 11.09 -2.94
C VAL A 82 14.99 11.84 -2.31
N TYR A 83 16.14 11.19 -2.16
CA TYR A 83 17.37 11.88 -1.73
C TYR A 83 18.12 12.46 -2.94
N ALA A 84 18.99 13.44 -2.69
CA ALA A 84 19.85 14.05 -3.70
C ALA A 84 20.87 13.03 -4.24
N GLN A 85 21.33 12.11 -3.39
CA GLN A 85 22.14 10.96 -3.82
C GLN A 85 21.34 10.06 -4.76
N HIS A 86 21.89 9.81 -5.95
CA HIS A 86 21.27 8.96 -6.97
C HIS A 86 21.00 7.55 -6.42
N GLY A 87 19.85 6.98 -6.77
CA GLY A 87 19.44 5.64 -6.34
C GLY A 87 19.04 5.52 -4.86
N CYS A 88 19.01 6.60 -4.08
CA CYS A 88 18.65 6.56 -2.67
C CYS A 88 17.26 7.13 -2.40
N ARG A 89 16.48 6.47 -1.54
CA ARG A 89 15.11 6.86 -1.17
C ARG A 89 14.85 6.66 0.33
N ARG A 90 13.95 7.46 0.89
CA ARG A 90 13.19 7.10 2.09
C ARG A 90 12.03 6.23 1.63
N LEU A 91 11.98 5.00 2.10
CA LEU A 91 10.89 4.08 1.84
C LEU A 91 10.05 3.91 3.10
N GLN A 92 8.74 3.76 2.93
CA GLN A 92 7.85 3.22 3.94
C GLN A 92 7.54 1.76 3.59
N VAL A 93 7.65 0.89 4.58
CA VAL A 93 7.32 -0.53 4.47
C VAL A 93 6.14 -0.79 5.40
N ALA A 94 5.04 -1.28 4.84
CA ALA A 94 3.87 -1.74 5.57
C ALA A 94 3.80 -3.27 5.46
N VAL A 95 3.84 -3.94 6.60
CA VAL A 95 3.73 -5.40 6.70
C VAL A 95 2.44 -5.73 7.44
N TRP A 96 1.61 -6.59 6.89
CA TRP A 96 0.36 -6.96 7.53
C TRP A 96 -0.03 -8.41 7.25
N GLN A 97 -0.80 -8.98 8.18
CA GLN A 97 -1.32 -10.33 8.08
C GLN A 97 -2.71 -10.37 8.71
N ASP A 98 -3.64 -11.05 8.05
CA ASP A 98 -4.98 -11.34 8.57
C ASP A 98 -4.95 -12.61 9.43
N ASP A 99 -5.99 -12.83 10.21
CA ASP A 99 -6.15 -14.01 11.07
C ASP A 99 -5.05 -14.22 12.13
N VAL A 100 -4.36 -13.15 12.54
CA VAL A 100 -3.34 -13.21 13.59
C VAL A 100 -3.99 -13.28 14.97
N ARG A 101 -3.48 -14.19 15.82
CA ARG A 101 -3.84 -14.30 17.24
C ARG A 101 -2.64 -13.90 18.11
N LEU A 102 -2.73 -12.73 18.74
CA LEU A 102 -1.62 -12.19 19.55
C LEU A 102 -1.39 -12.92 20.88
N GLN A 103 -2.44 -13.57 21.40
CA GLN A 103 -2.38 -14.39 22.61
C GLN A 103 -3.21 -15.66 22.39
N PRO A 104 -2.90 -16.77 23.09
CA PRO A 104 -3.76 -17.94 23.12
C PRO A 104 -5.19 -17.58 23.52
N GLY A 105 -6.18 -18.04 22.75
CA GLY A 105 -7.60 -17.75 23.00
C GLY A 105 -8.11 -16.39 22.47
N ALA A 106 -7.22 -15.51 21.99
CA ALA A 106 -7.64 -14.26 21.36
C ALA A 106 -8.36 -14.52 20.02
N ALA A 107 -9.33 -13.65 19.69
CA ALA A 107 -9.98 -13.65 18.39
C ALA A 107 -8.97 -13.32 17.27
N PRO A 108 -9.11 -13.93 16.08
CA PRO A 108 -8.26 -13.60 14.93
C PRO A 108 -8.53 -12.16 14.47
N ALA A 109 -7.47 -11.41 14.19
CA ALA A 109 -7.57 -10.04 13.69
C ALA A 109 -6.42 -9.71 12.74
N ARG A 110 -6.61 -8.68 11.91
CA ARG A 110 -5.51 -8.09 11.14
C ARG A 110 -4.50 -7.45 12.09
N GLN A 111 -3.23 -7.78 11.91
CA GLN A 111 -2.13 -7.05 12.52
C GLN A 111 -1.29 -6.39 11.43
N SER A 112 -0.81 -5.18 11.73
CA SER A 112 -0.04 -4.37 10.79
C SER A 112 1.10 -3.65 11.51
N ILE A 113 2.25 -3.61 10.86
CA ILE A 113 3.42 -2.85 11.29
C ILE A 113 3.87 -2.00 10.11
N THR A 114 4.02 -0.70 10.34
CA THR A 114 4.54 0.23 9.34
C THR A 114 5.80 0.89 9.89
N PHE A 115 6.87 0.84 9.11
CA PHE A 115 8.13 1.49 9.46
C PHE A 115 8.73 2.16 8.23
N GLY A 116 9.73 3.02 8.43
CA GLY A 116 10.44 3.64 7.32
C GLY A 116 11.93 3.34 7.35
N ILE A 117 12.52 3.17 6.18
CA ILE A 117 13.94 2.86 5.97
C ILE A 117 14.56 3.82 4.95
N ASN A 118 15.82 4.21 5.19
CA ASN A 118 16.62 4.91 4.20
C ASN A 118 17.44 3.86 3.47
N TYR A 119 17.25 3.74 2.16
CA TYR A 119 17.82 2.64 1.39
C TYR A 119 18.28 3.13 0.01
N CYS A 120 19.41 2.60 -0.43
CA CYS A 120 20.00 2.87 -1.72
C CYS A 120 20.11 1.58 -2.54
N LEU A 121 20.32 1.69 -3.85
CA LEU A 121 20.48 0.55 -4.76
C LEU A 121 21.66 -0.37 -4.39
N ASP A 122 22.66 0.14 -3.69
CA ASP A 122 23.82 -0.62 -3.20
C ASP A 122 23.56 -1.33 -1.86
N GLY A 123 22.34 -1.25 -1.34
CA GLY A 123 21.92 -1.87 -0.07
C GLY A 123 22.31 -1.10 1.19
N LYS A 124 22.95 0.07 1.05
CA LYS A 124 23.39 0.91 2.17
C LYS A 124 22.38 2.05 2.42
N PRO A 125 22.43 2.69 3.61
CA PRO A 125 21.78 3.99 3.78
C PRO A 125 22.50 5.06 2.92
N PRO A 126 21.81 6.18 2.60
CA PRO A 126 22.45 7.30 1.92
C PRO A 126 23.57 7.88 2.79
N ALA A 127 24.59 8.44 2.14
CA ALA A 127 25.74 9.05 2.82
C ALA A 127 25.32 10.29 3.64
N ASP A 128 24.28 10.99 3.18
CA ASP A 128 23.63 12.08 3.87
C ASP A 128 22.12 12.10 3.59
N LEU A 129 21.35 12.91 4.32
CA LEU A 129 19.89 12.95 4.22
C LEU A 129 19.37 14.12 3.39
N THR A 130 20.21 14.69 2.50
CA THR A 130 19.83 15.82 1.65
C THR A 130 18.70 15.40 0.71
N LYS A 131 17.60 16.15 0.75
CA LYS A 131 16.43 15.89 -0.10
C LYS A 131 16.77 16.19 -1.56
N GLY A 132 16.33 15.32 -2.46
CA GLY A 132 16.38 15.56 -3.90
C GLY A 132 15.27 16.50 -4.35
N ALA A 133 15.31 16.91 -5.62
CA ALA A 133 14.23 17.68 -6.22
C ALA A 133 12.93 16.85 -6.25
N PRO A 134 11.76 17.47 -6.03
CA PRO A 134 10.48 16.80 -6.26
C PRO A 134 10.37 16.39 -7.74
N ARG A 135 9.81 15.19 -7.97
CA ARG A 135 9.49 14.68 -9.32
C ARG A 135 8.22 15.31 -9.85
#